data_AF-A0A349HP01-F1
#
_entry.id   AF-A0A349HP01-F1
#
_cell.length_a   1.000
_cell.length_b   1.000
_cell.length_c   1.000
_cell.angle_alpha   90.00
_cell.angle_beta   90.00
_cell.angle_gamma   90.00
#
_symmetry.space_group_name_H-M   'P 1'
#
loop_
_entity.id
_entity.type
_entity.pdbx_description
1 polymer ?
#
loop_
_entity_poly.entity_id
_entity_poly.type
_entity_poly.pdbx_seq_one_letter_code
_entity_poly.pdbx_strand_id
1 'polypeptide(L)'
;MIEDKNNKVFELYNRKSDVVRCPYGRAIVREKLDSYAKAAVNLYGIINRSDFVDIFNKQNVDQTTEEEVYILLLPLVLKEGWYGFYKEYIVHYWVFEDLELADYLLKHQEDKPRYIPEKDEFLKYVNEYYVDNESWMNVRRFMWDTFDNYKNASKGYEEIKDYITYNSGISELGSILDRHNLIFRSEEQFEEFVNLIMFAKNNTRIWENNGYTPSELLEIFADRNKSNNIIKFPTLQKPKKGHNDPCPCGSGKKYKKCCAMVDDAKTAQLSSEECRLFYETWYGLMGFVNEQKKIIKAKIKPEYPNDVSDVIIHKVREMLWKKPELIDEYIKKAELSQEKIDILKLWRTKHKKGMFFVLEYQPEYAVAIAPNEQGEDRLYGIKGMSNSLANILRQNLPVMIETVLLPFKGMIIYDSYIGTFPIGYAKGAKALFSEMHDKAVEYGIITSLE
;
A
#
# COMPACT_ATOMS: atom_id res chain seq x y z
N MET A 1 -5.40 0.37 -35.93
CA MET A 1 -5.23 -1.08 -35.66
C MET A 1 -5.81 -1.50 -34.31
N ILE A 2 -5.54 -0.77 -33.21
CA ILE A 2 -6.11 -1.08 -31.88
C ILE A 2 -7.62 -0.79 -31.81
N GLU A 3 -8.04 0.38 -32.30
CA GLU A 3 -9.46 0.79 -32.39
C GLU A 3 -10.32 -0.22 -33.19
N ASP A 4 -9.77 -0.76 -34.28
CA ASP A 4 -10.41 -1.80 -35.12
C ASP A 4 -10.49 -3.17 -34.41
N LYS A 5 -9.61 -3.43 -33.43
CA LYS A 5 -9.66 -4.65 -32.61
C LYS A 5 -10.70 -4.53 -31.49
N ASN A 6 -10.75 -3.40 -30.80
CA ASN A 6 -11.71 -3.18 -29.71
C ASN A 6 -13.15 -3.16 -30.23
N ASN A 7 -13.39 -2.52 -31.40
CA ASN A 7 -14.70 -2.55 -32.05
C ASN A 7 -15.15 -3.97 -32.40
N LYS A 8 -14.25 -4.83 -32.89
CA LYS A 8 -14.56 -6.24 -33.16
C LYS A 8 -14.94 -7.01 -31.88
N VAL A 9 -14.29 -6.70 -30.76
CA VAL A 9 -14.62 -7.32 -29.46
C VAL A 9 -15.99 -6.84 -28.96
N PHE A 10 -16.29 -5.54 -29.09
CA PHE A 10 -17.61 -5.02 -28.77
C PHE A 10 -18.70 -5.71 -29.62
N GLU A 11 -18.54 -5.78 -30.94
CA GLU A 11 -19.51 -6.41 -31.85
C GLU A 11 -19.67 -7.92 -31.57
N LEU A 12 -18.59 -8.61 -31.17
CA LEU A 12 -18.62 -10.04 -30.86
C LEU A 12 -19.59 -10.37 -29.72
N TYR A 13 -19.61 -9.54 -28.67
CA TYR A 13 -20.42 -9.76 -27.48
C TYR A 13 -21.76 -8.98 -27.50
N ASN A 14 -21.87 -7.94 -28.34
CA ASN A 14 -23.03 -7.07 -28.45
C ASN A 14 -23.60 -7.12 -29.88
N ARG A 15 -24.07 -8.30 -30.29
CA ARG A 15 -24.43 -8.54 -31.69
C ARG A 15 -25.77 -7.90 -32.02
N LYS A 16 -25.79 -7.05 -33.06
CA LYS A 16 -27.04 -6.47 -33.59
C LYS A 16 -28.07 -7.52 -34.03
N SER A 17 -27.61 -8.70 -34.46
CA SER A 17 -28.47 -9.83 -34.85
C SER A 17 -29.30 -10.40 -33.70
N ASP A 18 -28.86 -10.20 -32.46
CA ASP A 18 -29.46 -10.81 -31.28
C ASP A 18 -30.54 -9.91 -30.67
N VAL A 19 -30.74 -8.71 -31.25
CA VAL A 19 -31.79 -7.78 -30.86
C VAL A 19 -33.16 -8.34 -31.21
N VAL A 20 -33.97 -8.56 -30.18
CA VAL A 20 -35.38 -8.96 -30.32
C VAL A 20 -36.31 -7.84 -29.87
N ARG A 21 -37.58 -7.92 -30.29
CA ARG A 21 -38.62 -7.02 -29.79
C ARG A 21 -38.77 -7.21 -28.28
N CYS A 22 -38.84 -6.12 -27.52
CA CYS A 22 -39.06 -6.15 -26.07
C CYS A 22 -40.26 -7.07 -25.75
N PRO A 23 -40.07 -8.12 -24.92
CA PRO A 23 -41.14 -9.03 -24.56
C PRO A 23 -42.33 -8.30 -23.92
N TYR A 24 -43.53 -8.79 -24.20
CA TYR A 24 -44.76 -8.18 -23.71
C TYR A 24 -44.76 -8.07 -22.17
N GLY A 25 -45.09 -6.89 -21.64
CA GLY A 25 -45.10 -6.63 -20.19
C GLY A 25 -43.73 -6.34 -19.54
N ARG A 26 -42.61 -6.47 -20.25
CA ARG A 26 -41.26 -6.28 -19.68
C ARG A 26 -40.66 -4.88 -19.86
N ALA A 27 -41.43 -3.94 -20.41
CA ALA A 27 -40.96 -2.57 -20.65
C ALA A 27 -40.53 -1.85 -19.35
N ILE A 28 -41.31 -1.99 -18.27
CA ILE A 28 -41.01 -1.40 -16.95
C ILE A 28 -39.76 -2.05 -16.34
N VAL A 29 -39.63 -3.38 -16.50
CA VAL A 29 -38.47 -4.10 -15.98
C VAL A 29 -37.20 -3.70 -16.70
N ARG A 30 -37.25 -3.52 -18.02
CA ARG A 30 -36.12 -3.01 -18.82
C ARG A 30 -35.63 -1.65 -18.32
N GLU A 31 -36.53 -0.72 -18.03
CA GLU A 31 -36.17 0.62 -17.52
C GLU A 31 -35.46 0.53 -16.16
N LYS A 32 -35.96 -0.32 -15.25
CA LYS A 32 -35.29 -0.57 -13.97
C LYS A 32 -33.93 -1.24 -14.17
N LEU A 33 -33.85 -2.25 -15.03
CA LEU A 33 -32.59 -2.94 -15.31
C LEU A 33 -31.54 -2.00 -15.90
N ASP A 34 -31.93 -1.06 -16.76
CA ASP A 34 -31.01 -0.05 -17.30
C ASP A 34 -30.43 0.84 -16.20
N SER A 35 -31.28 1.31 -15.27
CA SER A 35 -30.83 2.09 -14.12
C SER A 35 -29.88 1.28 -13.22
N TYR A 36 -30.21 0.02 -12.95
CA TYR A 36 -29.35 -0.87 -12.17
C TYR A 36 -28.03 -1.14 -12.89
N ALA A 37 -28.05 -1.33 -14.22
CA ALA A 37 -26.84 -1.59 -15.00
C ALA A 37 -25.89 -0.39 -14.95
N LYS A 38 -26.42 0.83 -15.16
CA LYS A 38 -25.67 2.10 -15.02
C LYS A 38 -25.07 2.24 -13.62
N ALA A 39 -25.87 2.05 -12.58
CA ALA A 39 -25.39 2.09 -11.20
C ALA A 39 -24.30 1.04 -10.93
N ALA A 40 -24.49 -0.19 -11.39
CA ALA A 40 -23.54 -1.29 -11.19
C ALA A 40 -22.20 -1.01 -11.88
N VAL A 41 -22.20 -0.59 -13.15
CA VAL A 41 -20.94 -0.33 -13.85
C VAL A 41 -20.23 0.92 -13.35
N ASN A 42 -20.96 1.94 -12.88
CA ASN A 42 -20.35 3.12 -12.27
C ASN A 42 -19.72 2.81 -10.91
N LEU A 43 -20.34 1.92 -10.12
CA LEU A 43 -19.83 1.54 -8.79
C LEU A 43 -18.75 0.44 -8.84
N TYR A 44 -18.83 -0.49 -9.80
CA TYR A 44 -17.96 -1.68 -9.83
C TYR A 44 -17.02 -1.75 -11.04
N GLY A 45 -17.27 -0.97 -12.10
CA GLY A 45 -16.58 -1.08 -13.39
C GLY A 45 -16.98 -2.31 -14.21
N ILE A 46 -17.07 -3.46 -13.54
CA ILE A 46 -17.43 -4.77 -14.10
C ILE A 46 -18.23 -5.59 -13.08
N ILE A 47 -19.26 -6.29 -13.54
CA ILE A 47 -20.08 -7.19 -12.71
C ILE A 47 -20.51 -8.43 -13.50
N ASN A 48 -20.48 -9.60 -12.86
CA ASN A 48 -21.01 -10.82 -13.47
C ASN A 48 -22.52 -10.70 -13.63
N ARG A 49 -23.09 -11.18 -14.73
CA ARG A 49 -24.55 -11.15 -14.94
C ARG A 49 -25.32 -11.87 -13.84
N SER A 50 -24.79 -12.97 -13.28
CA SER A 50 -25.43 -13.67 -12.17
C SER A 50 -25.52 -12.79 -10.92
N ASP A 51 -24.41 -12.14 -10.53
CA ASP A 51 -24.37 -11.22 -9.38
C ASP A 51 -25.32 -10.03 -9.58
N PHE A 52 -25.37 -9.50 -10.80
CA PHE A 52 -26.25 -8.41 -11.17
C PHE A 52 -27.73 -8.80 -11.02
N VAL A 53 -28.10 -9.98 -11.52
CA VAL A 53 -29.45 -10.55 -11.37
C VAL A 53 -29.80 -10.72 -9.90
N ASP A 54 -28.87 -11.24 -9.08
CA ASP A 54 -29.06 -11.41 -7.65
C ASP A 54 -29.33 -10.09 -6.93
N ILE A 55 -28.58 -9.03 -7.23
CA ILE A 55 -28.80 -7.69 -6.67
C ILE A 55 -30.18 -7.17 -7.07
N PHE A 56 -30.52 -7.24 -8.36
CA PHE A 56 -31.79 -6.76 -8.86
C PHE A 56 -32.98 -7.48 -8.22
N ASN A 57 -32.93 -8.82 -8.20
CA ASN A 57 -33.98 -9.69 -7.69
C ASN A 57 -34.18 -9.55 -6.17
N LYS A 58 -33.10 -9.34 -5.40
CA LYS A 58 -33.19 -9.08 -3.95
C LYS A 58 -33.83 -7.72 -3.62
N GLN A 59 -33.67 -6.72 -4.49
CA GLN A 59 -34.11 -5.35 -4.23
C GLN A 59 -35.45 -4.98 -4.91
N ASN A 60 -36.02 -5.87 -5.73
CA ASN A 60 -37.21 -5.59 -6.51
C ASN A 60 -38.24 -6.72 -6.44
N VAL A 61 -39.51 -6.35 -6.54
CA VAL A 61 -40.62 -7.31 -6.66
C VAL A 61 -40.57 -8.01 -8.02
N ASP A 62 -40.35 -7.25 -9.08
CA ASP A 62 -40.12 -7.80 -10.42
C ASP A 62 -38.81 -8.57 -10.44
N GLN A 63 -38.84 -9.78 -11.00
CA GLN A 63 -37.68 -10.66 -11.11
C GLN A 63 -37.17 -10.70 -12.56
N THR A 64 -35.91 -11.11 -12.73
CA THR A 64 -35.26 -11.33 -14.03
C THR A 64 -34.34 -12.56 -13.99
N THR A 65 -33.89 -13.01 -15.17
CA THR A 65 -32.81 -14.00 -15.34
C THR A 65 -31.63 -13.39 -16.11
N GLU A 66 -30.50 -14.10 -16.17
CA GLU A 66 -29.32 -13.66 -16.93
C GLU A 66 -29.61 -13.50 -18.44
N GLU A 67 -30.41 -14.40 -19.00
CA GLU A 67 -30.83 -14.35 -20.40
C GLU A 67 -31.72 -13.15 -20.67
N GLU A 68 -32.67 -12.88 -19.77
CA GLU A 68 -33.53 -11.70 -19.87
C GLU A 68 -32.73 -10.40 -19.75
N VAL A 69 -31.73 -10.33 -18.89
CA VAL A 69 -30.85 -9.16 -18.78
C VAL A 69 -30.16 -8.88 -20.12
N TYR A 70 -29.61 -9.91 -20.77
CA TYR A 70 -29.02 -9.75 -22.10
C TYR A 70 -30.03 -9.22 -23.12
N ILE A 71 -31.18 -9.88 -23.22
CA ILE A 71 -32.24 -9.55 -24.17
C ILE A 71 -32.78 -8.13 -23.98
N LEU A 72 -33.06 -7.74 -22.73
CA LEU A 72 -33.70 -6.47 -22.42
C LEU A 72 -32.74 -5.29 -22.56
N LEU A 73 -31.47 -5.47 -22.22
CA LEU A 73 -30.49 -4.38 -22.22
C LEU A 73 -29.71 -4.24 -23.52
N LEU A 74 -29.53 -5.30 -24.32
CA LEU A 74 -28.77 -5.22 -25.59
C LEU A 74 -29.22 -4.08 -26.53
N PRO A 75 -30.53 -3.79 -26.71
CA PRO A 75 -30.95 -2.64 -27.52
C PRO A 75 -30.49 -1.29 -26.95
N LEU A 76 -30.34 -1.17 -25.63
CA LEU A 76 -29.86 0.04 -24.96
C LEU A 76 -28.33 0.15 -25.05
N VAL A 77 -27.62 -0.97 -24.88
CA VAL A 77 -26.17 -1.05 -25.14
C VAL A 77 -25.82 -0.53 -26.53
N LEU A 78 -26.53 -1.00 -27.56
CA LEU A 78 -26.28 -0.63 -28.95
C LEU A 78 -26.67 0.82 -29.29
N LYS A 79 -27.56 1.43 -28.50
CA LYS A 79 -28.08 2.78 -28.73
C LYS A 79 -27.33 3.84 -27.93
N GLU A 80 -27.07 3.56 -26.65
CA GLU A 80 -26.53 4.52 -25.68
C GLU A 80 -25.05 4.28 -25.39
N GLY A 81 -24.59 3.02 -25.42
CA GLY A 81 -23.18 2.67 -25.25
C GLY A 81 -22.59 2.92 -23.86
N TRP A 82 -23.40 3.21 -22.83
CA TRP A 82 -22.92 3.49 -21.46
C TRP A 82 -22.26 2.28 -20.77
N TYR A 83 -22.78 1.10 -21.09
CA TYR A 83 -22.27 -0.19 -20.67
C TYR A 83 -22.37 -1.15 -21.84
N GLY A 84 -21.68 -2.27 -21.75
CA GLY A 84 -21.82 -3.35 -22.73
C GLY A 84 -21.61 -4.72 -22.12
N PHE A 85 -21.87 -5.74 -22.91
CA PHE A 85 -21.59 -7.12 -22.55
C PHE A 85 -20.17 -7.49 -22.96
N TYR A 86 -19.45 -8.14 -22.06
CA TYR A 86 -18.13 -8.70 -22.30
C TYR A 86 -18.05 -10.07 -21.63
N LYS A 87 -18.03 -11.13 -22.46
CA LYS A 87 -18.19 -12.52 -21.98
C LYS A 87 -19.46 -12.66 -21.12
N GLU A 88 -19.33 -13.16 -19.88
CA GLU A 88 -20.41 -13.29 -18.91
C GLU A 88 -20.70 -12.02 -18.07
N TYR A 89 -20.03 -10.90 -18.36
CA TYR A 89 -20.08 -9.69 -17.56
C TYR A 89 -20.83 -8.54 -18.24
N ILE A 90 -21.35 -7.63 -17.41
CA ILE A 90 -21.72 -6.26 -17.80
C ILE A 90 -20.56 -5.35 -17.41
N VAL A 91 -20.07 -4.55 -18.36
CA VAL A 91 -18.88 -3.70 -18.19
C VAL A 91 -19.18 -2.24 -18.50
N HIS A 92 -18.49 -1.36 -17.81
CA HIS A 92 -18.43 0.08 -18.10
C HIS A 92 -17.87 0.32 -19.50
N TYR A 93 -18.31 1.38 -20.19
CA TYR A 93 -17.89 1.67 -21.57
C TYR A 93 -16.36 1.80 -21.74
N TRP A 94 -15.66 2.28 -20.71
CA TRP A 94 -14.18 2.36 -20.67
C TRP A 94 -13.47 1.03 -20.95
N VAL A 95 -14.09 -0.11 -20.66
CA VAL A 95 -13.50 -1.42 -20.98
C VAL A 95 -13.33 -1.62 -22.50
N PHE A 96 -14.17 -0.99 -23.32
CA PHE A 96 -14.01 -1.06 -24.78
C PHE A 96 -13.02 -0.02 -25.32
N GLU A 97 -12.66 0.98 -24.51
CA GLU A 97 -11.54 1.88 -24.82
C GLU A 97 -10.20 1.19 -24.49
N ASP A 98 -10.15 0.43 -23.40
CA ASP A 98 -9.00 -0.39 -22.99
C ASP A 98 -9.43 -1.78 -22.50
N LEU A 99 -9.23 -2.79 -23.37
CA LEU A 99 -9.60 -4.17 -23.04
C LEU A 99 -8.74 -4.78 -21.92
N GLU A 100 -7.54 -4.25 -21.66
CA GLU A 100 -6.69 -4.74 -20.56
C GLU A 100 -7.29 -4.37 -19.19
N LEU A 101 -8.13 -3.32 -19.14
CA LEU A 101 -8.84 -2.90 -17.93
C LEU A 101 -9.76 -4.01 -17.39
N ALA A 102 -10.45 -4.75 -18.26
CA ALA A 102 -11.32 -5.85 -17.81
C ALA A 102 -10.51 -6.94 -17.09
N ASP A 103 -9.42 -7.39 -17.71
CA ASP A 103 -8.57 -8.43 -17.14
C ASP A 103 -7.87 -7.93 -15.85
N TYR A 104 -7.51 -6.65 -15.79
CA TYR A 104 -7.00 -5.99 -14.60
C TYR A 104 -8.04 -5.99 -13.46
N LEU A 105 -9.28 -5.54 -13.71
CA LEU A 105 -10.32 -5.46 -12.69
C LEU A 105 -10.69 -6.85 -12.16
N LEU A 106 -10.92 -7.82 -13.04
CA LEU A 106 -11.25 -9.20 -12.64
C LEU A 106 -10.20 -9.79 -11.70
N LYS A 107 -8.92 -9.59 -12.02
CA LYS A 107 -7.80 -10.06 -11.18
C LYS A 107 -7.74 -9.36 -9.83
N HIS A 108 -8.06 -8.07 -9.75
CA HIS A 108 -7.98 -7.33 -8.49
C HIS A 108 -9.25 -7.48 -7.63
N GLN A 109 -10.35 -7.93 -8.21
CA GLN A 109 -11.64 -8.16 -7.53
C GLN A 109 -11.82 -9.59 -7.01
N GLU A 110 -11.12 -10.59 -7.55
CA GLU A 110 -11.36 -12.04 -7.36
C GLU A 110 -11.61 -12.47 -5.89
N ASP A 111 -10.79 -12.00 -4.95
CA ASP A 111 -10.86 -12.40 -3.53
C ASP A 111 -11.62 -11.40 -2.62
N LYS A 112 -12.28 -10.39 -3.19
CA LYS A 112 -12.86 -9.27 -2.43
C LYS A 112 -14.38 -9.36 -2.38
N PRO A 113 -15.01 -9.14 -1.20
CA PRO A 113 -16.47 -9.03 -1.12
C PRO A 113 -16.96 -7.83 -1.93
N ARG A 114 -18.23 -7.87 -2.35
CA ARG A 114 -18.88 -6.77 -3.07
C ARG A 114 -19.68 -5.87 -2.13
N TYR A 115 -19.47 -4.57 -2.24
CA TYR A 115 -20.28 -3.59 -1.54
C TYR A 115 -21.66 -3.51 -2.20
N ILE A 116 -22.71 -3.94 -1.50
CA ILE A 116 -24.09 -3.91 -2.02
C ILE A 116 -24.89 -2.96 -1.12
N PRO A 117 -25.05 -1.67 -1.51
CA PRO A 117 -25.85 -0.73 -0.74
C PRO A 117 -27.35 -1.04 -0.88
N GLU A 118 -28.14 -0.46 0.02
CA GLU A 118 -29.60 -0.47 -0.08
C GLU A 118 -30.07 0.16 -1.40
N LYS A 119 -31.25 -0.23 -1.86
CA LYS A 119 -31.77 0.14 -3.19
C LYS A 119 -31.68 1.62 -3.53
N ASP A 120 -32.15 2.49 -2.64
CA ASP A 120 -32.20 3.93 -2.91
C ASP A 120 -30.80 4.54 -2.96
N GLU A 121 -29.85 3.97 -2.21
CA GLU A 121 -28.44 4.36 -2.23
C GLU A 121 -27.74 3.84 -3.49
N PHE A 122 -27.99 2.57 -3.87
CA PHE A 122 -27.46 1.97 -5.09
C PHE A 122 -27.83 2.79 -6.34
N LEU A 123 -29.09 3.23 -6.43
CA LEU A 123 -29.59 3.98 -7.58
C LEU A 123 -29.03 5.40 -7.68
N LYS A 124 -28.37 5.96 -6.66
CA LYS A 124 -27.65 7.23 -6.79
C LYS A 124 -26.45 7.12 -7.75
N TYR A 125 -25.85 5.93 -7.84
CA TYR A 125 -24.74 5.66 -8.77
C TYR A 125 -25.15 5.61 -10.24
N VAL A 126 -26.44 5.75 -10.59
CA VAL A 126 -26.84 6.01 -11.99
C VAL A 126 -26.13 7.26 -12.52
N ASN A 127 -25.92 8.27 -11.66
CA ASN A 127 -25.09 9.42 -11.97
C ASN A 127 -23.62 9.06 -11.76
N GLU A 128 -22.82 9.04 -12.83
CA GLU A 128 -21.37 8.74 -12.77
C GLU A 128 -20.58 9.73 -11.90
N TYR A 129 -21.09 10.94 -11.70
CA TYR A 129 -20.47 11.97 -10.86
C TYR A 129 -20.90 11.90 -9.40
N TYR A 130 -21.76 10.94 -9.04
CA TYR A 130 -22.17 10.75 -7.66
C TYR A 130 -20.98 10.36 -6.78
N VAL A 131 -20.88 11.00 -5.63
CA VAL A 131 -19.93 10.68 -4.57
C VAL A 131 -20.70 10.52 -3.26
N ASP A 132 -20.39 9.48 -2.50
CA ASP A 132 -21.09 9.11 -1.27
C ASP A 132 -20.54 9.82 -0.03
N ASN A 133 -19.48 10.61 -0.19
CA ASN A 133 -18.85 11.35 0.89
C ASN A 133 -18.20 12.66 0.40
N GLU A 134 -17.84 13.51 1.37
CA GLU A 134 -17.28 14.85 1.11
C GLU A 134 -15.74 14.88 1.06
N SER A 135 -15.04 13.75 1.09
CA SER A 135 -13.59 13.75 1.29
C SER A 135 -12.85 14.53 0.20
N TRP A 136 -13.20 14.30 -1.08
CA TRP A 136 -12.66 15.07 -2.20
C TRP A 136 -13.15 16.52 -2.22
N MET A 137 -14.35 16.79 -1.74
CA MET A 137 -14.84 18.16 -1.59
C MET A 137 -14.03 18.93 -0.55
N ASN A 138 -13.59 18.28 0.52
CA ASN A 138 -12.72 18.89 1.54
C ASN A 138 -11.34 19.22 0.98
N VAL A 139 -10.75 18.34 0.16
CA VAL A 139 -9.51 18.64 -0.58
C VAL A 139 -9.73 19.87 -1.47
N ARG A 140 -10.83 19.90 -2.23
CA ARG A 140 -11.16 21.01 -3.13
C ARG A 140 -11.29 22.35 -2.41
N ARG A 141 -12.04 22.36 -1.30
CA ARG A 141 -12.23 23.55 -0.45
C ARG A 141 -10.90 24.06 0.08
N PHE A 142 -10.09 23.16 0.64
CA PHE A 142 -8.76 23.49 1.14
C PHE A 142 -7.89 24.11 0.04
N MET A 143 -7.87 23.53 -1.17
CA MET A 143 -7.10 24.08 -2.29
C MET A 143 -7.58 25.48 -2.70
N TRP A 144 -8.89 25.73 -2.73
CA TRP A 144 -9.44 27.05 -3.03
C TRP A 144 -9.14 28.10 -1.96
N ASP A 145 -9.18 27.71 -0.69
CA ASP A 145 -8.86 28.59 0.43
C ASP A 145 -7.35 28.90 0.51
N THR A 146 -6.51 27.98 0.02
CA THR A 146 -5.04 28.08 0.08
C THR A 146 -4.46 28.88 -1.09
N PHE A 147 -5.01 28.73 -2.29
CA PHE A 147 -4.42 29.28 -3.53
C PHE A 147 -5.25 30.42 -4.12
N ASP A 148 -4.64 31.60 -4.25
CA ASP A 148 -5.29 32.80 -4.78
C ASP A 148 -5.77 32.63 -6.24
N ASN A 149 -5.09 31.79 -7.03
CA ASN A 149 -5.47 31.50 -8.41
C ASN A 149 -6.44 30.31 -8.48
N TYR A 150 -7.72 30.63 -8.39
CA TYR A 150 -8.83 29.65 -8.46
C TYR A 150 -8.78 28.75 -9.71
N LYS A 151 -8.37 29.29 -10.87
CA LYS A 151 -8.32 28.52 -12.13
C LYS A 151 -7.26 27.43 -12.06
N ASN A 152 -6.07 27.77 -11.56
CA ASN A 152 -4.99 26.81 -11.38
C ASN A 152 -5.32 25.81 -10.27
N ALA A 153 -5.87 26.28 -9.15
CA ALA A 153 -6.29 25.42 -8.05
C ALA A 153 -7.31 24.38 -8.51
N SER A 154 -8.30 24.78 -9.31
CA SER A 154 -9.33 23.87 -9.84
C SER A 154 -8.76 22.86 -10.83
N LYS A 155 -7.87 23.27 -11.75
CA LYS A 155 -7.24 22.35 -12.70
C LYS A 155 -6.29 21.37 -12.00
N GLY A 156 -5.49 21.86 -11.06
CA GLY A 156 -4.62 21.02 -10.25
C GLY A 156 -5.42 20.04 -9.39
N TYR A 157 -6.55 20.48 -8.82
CA TYR A 157 -7.44 19.60 -8.07
C TYR A 157 -7.93 18.40 -8.91
N GLU A 158 -8.46 18.64 -10.12
CA GLU A 158 -8.95 17.55 -10.97
C GLU A 158 -7.82 16.58 -11.33
N GLU A 159 -6.65 17.09 -11.71
CA GLU A 159 -5.51 16.24 -12.04
C GLU A 159 -5.00 15.44 -10.82
N ILE A 160 -4.96 16.06 -9.64
CA ILE A 160 -4.57 15.38 -8.39
C ILE A 160 -5.60 14.32 -8.04
N LYS A 161 -6.90 14.62 -8.15
CA LYS A 161 -7.97 13.67 -7.87
C LYS A 161 -7.85 12.44 -8.75
N ASP A 162 -7.69 12.61 -10.06
CA ASP A 162 -7.53 11.51 -11.00
C ASP A 162 -6.25 10.72 -10.72
N TYR A 163 -5.12 11.41 -10.55
CA TYR A 163 -3.85 10.77 -10.26
C TYR A 163 -3.90 9.92 -8.99
N ILE A 164 -4.43 10.46 -7.89
CA ILE A 164 -4.46 9.79 -6.58
C ILE A 164 -5.49 8.66 -6.55
N THR A 165 -6.62 8.81 -7.25
CA THR A 165 -7.67 7.78 -7.30
C THR A 165 -7.19 6.53 -8.04
N TYR A 166 -6.46 6.70 -9.15
CA TYR A 166 -6.10 5.59 -10.03
C TYR A 166 -4.64 5.11 -9.89
N ASN A 167 -3.77 5.82 -9.15
CA ASN A 167 -2.37 5.39 -8.93
C ASN A 167 -2.10 5.01 -7.47
N SER A 168 -1.19 4.06 -7.26
CA SER A 168 -0.83 3.61 -5.91
C SER A 168 0.04 4.60 -5.14
N GLY A 169 0.82 5.46 -5.82
CA GLY A 169 1.81 6.35 -5.20
C GLY A 169 1.45 7.84 -5.23
N ILE A 170 2.34 8.66 -4.65
CA ILE A 170 2.26 10.14 -4.66
C ILE A 170 3.49 10.80 -5.32
N SER A 171 4.32 10.03 -6.03
CA SER A 171 5.60 10.52 -6.59
C SER A 171 5.42 11.67 -7.58
N GLU A 172 4.37 11.65 -8.40
CA GLU A 172 4.09 12.71 -9.38
C GLU A 172 3.39 13.93 -8.77
N LEU A 173 3.04 13.88 -7.48
CA LEU A 173 2.29 14.96 -6.82
C LEU A 173 3.03 16.30 -6.90
N GLY A 174 4.36 16.29 -6.69
CA GLY A 174 5.20 17.48 -6.82
C GLY A 174 5.14 18.06 -8.24
N SER A 175 5.28 17.21 -9.26
CA SER A 175 5.22 17.64 -10.67
C SER A 175 3.86 18.19 -11.06
N ILE A 176 2.76 17.65 -10.52
CA ILE A 176 1.41 18.18 -10.75
C ILE A 176 1.28 19.57 -10.11
N LEU A 177 1.72 19.72 -8.85
CA LEU A 177 1.70 21.01 -8.14
C LEU A 177 2.51 22.08 -8.89
N ASP A 178 3.72 21.74 -9.33
CA ASP A 178 4.60 22.65 -10.10
C ASP A 178 3.96 23.05 -11.43
N ARG A 179 3.37 22.10 -12.17
CA ARG A 179 2.73 22.35 -13.46
C ARG A 179 1.58 23.34 -13.37
N HIS A 180 0.84 23.32 -12.26
CA HIS A 180 -0.26 24.25 -11.99
C HIS A 180 0.19 25.46 -11.16
N ASN A 181 1.47 25.62 -10.86
CA ASN A 181 2.02 26.71 -10.04
C ASN A 181 1.33 26.82 -8.67
N LEU A 182 1.15 25.69 -8.00
CA LEU A 182 0.50 25.56 -6.69
C LEU A 182 1.57 25.49 -5.59
N ILE A 183 1.94 26.66 -5.07
CA ILE A 183 3.03 26.79 -4.09
C ILE A 183 2.44 27.05 -2.71
N PHE A 184 2.68 26.11 -1.78
CA PHE A 184 2.26 26.23 -0.38
C PHE A 184 3.10 27.28 0.36
N ARG A 185 2.48 28.01 1.30
CA ARG A 185 3.16 29.07 2.06
C ARG A 185 3.95 28.54 3.26
N SER A 186 3.64 27.32 3.71
CA SER A 186 4.33 26.66 4.82
C SER A 186 4.30 25.14 4.69
N GLU A 187 5.20 24.47 5.42
CA GLU A 187 5.22 23.01 5.57
C GLU A 187 3.92 22.50 6.21
N GLU A 188 3.34 23.25 7.15
CA GLU A 188 2.08 22.89 7.82
C GLU A 188 0.90 22.83 6.84
N GLN A 189 0.80 23.78 5.90
CA GLN A 189 -0.24 23.74 4.86
C GLN A 189 -0.05 22.54 3.93
N PHE A 190 1.19 22.22 3.57
CA PHE A 190 1.48 21.06 2.74
C PHE A 190 1.13 19.75 3.47
N GLU A 191 1.43 19.65 4.77
CA GLU A 191 1.06 18.50 5.58
C GLU A 191 -0.46 18.31 5.67
N GLU A 192 -1.21 19.39 5.90
CA GLU A 192 -2.69 19.36 5.90
C GLU A 192 -3.25 18.89 4.56
N PHE A 193 -2.71 19.40 3.45
CA PHE A 193 -3.06 18.96 2.11
C PHE A 193 -2.83 17.46 1.91
N VAL A 194 -1.65 16.96 2.28
CA VAL A 194 -1.30 15.53 2.15
C VAL A 194 -2.24 14.66 3.00
N ASN A 195 -2.58 15.10 4.21
CA ASN A 195 -3.53 14.38 5.06
C ASN A 195 -4.93 14.32 4.41
N LEU A 196 -5.41 15.41 3.82
CA LEU A 196 -6.70 15.45 3.15
C LEU A 196 -6.75 14.52 1.93
N ILE A 197 -5.72 14.52 1.07
CA ILE A 197 -5.70 13.64 -0.11
C ILE A 197 -5.58 12.16 0.30
N MET A 198 -4.82 11.84 1.35
CA MET A 198 -4.69 10.47 1.84
C MET A 198 -6.00 9.99 2.47
N PHE A 199 -6.67 10.86 3.23
CA PHE A 199 -8.01 10.58 3.74
C PHE A 199 -9.00 10.36 2.61
N ALA A 200 -9.00 11.21 1.57
CA ALA A 200 -9.88 11.05 0.42
C ALA A 200 -9.60 9.75 -0.34
N LYS A 201 -8.33 9.42 -0.59
CA LYS A 201 -7.93 8.17 -1.23
C LYS A 201 -8.48 6.94 -0.49
N ASN A 202 -8.32 6.90 0.83
CA ASN A 202 -8.70 5.74 1.63
C ASN A 202 -10.22 5.62 1.83
N ASN A 203 -10.96 6.71 1.68
CA ASN A 203 -12.41 6.76 1.86
C ASN A 203 -13.18 6.98 0.54
N THR A 204 -12.55 6.75 -0.62
CA THR A 204 -13.23 6.77 -1.92
C THR A 204 -13.46 5.35 -2.40
N ARG A 205 -14.67 5.07 -2.89
CA ARG A 205 -15.00 3.77 -3.48
C ARG A 205 -14.29 3.63 -4.82
N ILE A 206 -13.68 2.47 -5.05
CA ILE A 206 -12.94 2.18 -6.28
C ILE A 206 -13.37 0.83 -6.87
N TRP A 207 -13.26 0.70 -8.19
CA TRP A 207 -13.66 -0.50 -8.92
C TRP A 207 -12.86 -1.72 -8.49
N GLU A 208 -11.56 -1.60 -8.26
CA GLU A 208 -10.69 -2.68 -7.82
C GLU A 208 -11.13 -3.33 -6.51
N ASN A 209 -11.92 -2.63 -5.70
CA ASN A 209 -12.42 -3.10 -4.42
C ASN A 209 -13.90 -3.53 -4.45
N ASN A 210 -14.46 -3.83 -5.63
CA ASN A 210 -15.87 -4.17 -5.80
C ASN A 210 -16.80 -3.13 -5.12
N GLY A 211 -16.47 -1.84 -5.28
CA GLY A 211 -17.25 -0.72 -4.74
C GLY A 211 -17.02 -0.44 -3.26
N TYR A 212 -16.11 -1.14 -2.56
CA TYR A 212 -15.69 -0.72 -1.21
C TYR A 212 -14.64 0.40 -1.27
N THR A 213 -14.62 1.24 -0.24
CA THR A 213 -13.45 2.08 0.05
C THR A 213 -12.29 1.22 0.58
N PRO A 214 -11.02 1.62 0.38
CA PRO A 214 -9.88 0.95 1.02
C PRO A 214 -10.02 0.79 2.54
N SER A 215 -10.55 1.80 3.25
CA SER A 215 -10.79 1.75 4.70
C SER A 215 -11.80 0.66 5.09
N GLU A 216 -12.99 0.64 4.47
CA GLU A 216 -14.02 -0.38 4.74
C GLU A 216 -13.50 -1.78 4.47
N LEU A 217 -12.78 -1.97 3.36
CA LEU A 217 -12.24 -3.27 2.99
C LEU A 217 -11.17 -3.74 4.00
N LEU A 218 -10.35 -2.82 4.50
CA LEU A 218 -9.39 -3.08 5.56
C LEU A 218 -10.10 -3.51 6.86
N GLU A 219 -11.19 -2.85 7.23
CA GLU A 219 -12.01 -3.23 8.40
C GLU A 219 -12.62 -4.63 8.24
N ILE A 220 -13.20 -4.94 7.07
CA ILE A 220 -13.76 -6.28 6.79
C ILE A 220 -12.70 -7.36 6.91
N PHE A 221 -11.50 -7.12 6.34
CA PHE A 221 -10.40 -8.06 6.49
C PHE A 221 -9.85 -8.09 7.91
N ALA A 222 -9.81 -6.97 8.64
CA ALA A 222 -9.39 -6.91 10.02
C ALA A 222 -10.33 -7.72 10.93
N ASP A 223 -11.65 -7.68 10.72
CA ASP A 223 -12.61 -8.46 11.51
C ASP A 223 -12.58 -9.95 11.15
N ARG A 224 -12.35 -10.29 9.87
CA ARG A 224 -12.03 -11.68 9.45
C ARG A 224 -10.69 -12.16 10.01
N ASN A 225 -9.75 -11.26 10.25
CA ASN A 225 -8.45 -11.58 10.84
C ASN A 225 -8.48 -11.58 12.38
N LYS A 226 -9.36 -10.82 13.04
CA LYS A 226 -9.61 -10.90 14.49
C LYS A 226 -10.17 -12.26 14.88
N SER A 227 -10.97 -12.88 14.02
CA SER A 227 -11.45 -14.26 14.21
C SER A 227 -10.34 -15.31 13.99
N ASN A 228 -9.23 -14.97 13.34
CA ASN A 228 -8.11 -15.87 13.05
C ASN A 228 -6.74 -15.46 13.66
N ASN A 229 -6.65 -14.37 14.44
CA ASN A 229 -5.41 -13.81 15.00
C ASN A 229 -4.25 -13.57 13.99
N ILE A 230 -4.55 -13.29 12.72
CA ILE A 230 -3.51 -13.09 11.67
C ILE A 230 -3.16 -11.59 11.55
N ILE A 231 -2.07 -11.15 12.18
CA ILE A 231 -1.50 -9.82 11.96
C ILE A 231 -0.68 -9.83 10.65
N LYS A 232 -1.09 -9.02 9.65
CA LYS A 232 -0.32 -8.84 8.41
C LYS A 232 0.73 -7.74 8.60
N PHE A 233 1.98 -8.13 8.76
CA PHE A 233 3.13 -7.22 8.76
C PHE A 233 3.40 -6.65 7.35
N PRO A 234 4.07 -5.50 7.21
CA PRO A 234 4.32 -4.91 5.90
C PRO A 234 5.34 -5.80 5.18
N THR A 235 4.88 -6.63 4.25
CA THR A 235 5.71 -7.50 3.42
C THR A 235 5.86 -6.90 2.04
N LEU A 236 7.09 -6.68 1.58
CA LEU A 236 7.35 -6.24 0.21
C LEU A 236 7.13 -7.42 -0.73
N GLN A 237 6.30 -7.24 -1.77
CA GLN A 237 6.05 -8.28 -2.77
C GLN A 237 7.37 -8.75 -3.40
N LYS A 238 7.60 -10.06 -3.39
CA LYS A 238 8.78 -10.67 -4.03
C LYS A 238 8.77 -10.30 -5.53
N PRO A 239 9.88 -9.78 -6.09
CA PRO A 239 9.98 -9.55 -7.53
C PRO A 239 9.80 -10.88 -8.27
N LYS A 240 8.91 -10.94 -9.26
CA LYS A 240 8.80 -12.09 -10.17
C LYS A 240 10.03 -12.11 -11.10
N LYS A 241 11.11 -12.75 -10.67
CA LYS A 241 12.38 -12.87 -11.41
C LYS A 241 12.69 -14.33 -11.74
N GLY A 242 13.24 -14.57 -12.91
CA GLY A 242 13.74 -15.89 -13.29
C GLY A 242 14.94 -16.29 -12.43
N HIS A 243 15.05 -17.57 -12.07
CA HIS A 243 16.12 -18.08 -11.20
C HIS A 243 17.55 -17.72 -11.64
N ASN A 244 17.79 -17.52 -12.94
CA ASN A 244 19.11 -17.20 -13.49
C ASN A 244 19.36 -15.70 -13.70
N ASP A 245 18.34 -14.85 -13.51
CA ASP A 245 18.44 -13.40 -13.69
C ASP A 245 19.36 -12.78 -12.62
N PRO A 246 19.94 -11.58 -12.86
CA PRO A 246 20.58 -10.81 -11.82
C PRO A 246 19.63 -10.58 -10.63
N CYS A 247 20.15 -10.78 -9.42
CA CYS A 247 19.35 -10.68 -8.21
C CYS A 247 18.85 -9.23 -8.02
N PRO A 248 17.54 -9.00 -7.75
CA PRO A 248 16.97 -7.66 -7.60
C PRO A 248 17.45 -6.95 -6.32
N CYS A 249 18.13 -7.66 -5.42
CA CYS A 249 18.79 -7.04 -4.27
C CYS A 249 20.08 -6.29 -4.61
N GLY A 250 20.52 -6.30 -5.88
CA GLY A 250 21.72 -5.59 -6.32
C GLY A 250 23.06 -6.23 -5.90
N SER A 251 23.06 -7.44 -5.35
CA SER A 251 24.31 -8.15 -5.01
C SER A 251 25.20 -8.49 -6.22
N GLY A 252 24.71 -8.35 -7.44
CA GLY A 252 25.40 -8.79 -8.67
C GLY A 252 25.43 -10.32 -8.88
N LYS A 253 24.91 -11.10 -7.93
CA LYS A 253 24.79 -12.58 -8.03
C LYS A 253 23.53 -12.96 -8.83
N LYS A 254 23.47 -14.19 -9.36
CA LYS A 254 22.23 -14.77 -9.92
C LYS A 254 21.18 -14.93 -8.80
N TYR A 255 19.90 -14.70 -9.09
CA TYR A 255 18.81 -14.76 -8.09
C TYR A 255 18.82 -16.06 -7.27
N LYS A 256 18.95 -17.22 -7.94
CA LYS A 256 19.03 -18.53 -7.27
C LYS A 256 20.22 -18.74 -6.33
N LYS A 257 21.29 -17.93 -6.47
CA LYS A 257 22.50 -17.98 -5.64
C LYS A 257 22.54 -16.83 -4.62
N CYS A 258 21.43 -16.11 -4.45
CA CYS A 258 21.33 -14.96 -3.56
C CYS A 258 19.95 -14.97 -2.90
N CYS A 259 19.08 -13.98 -3.17
CA CYS A 259 17.83 -13.81 -2.44
C CYS A 259 16.86 -14.98 -2.56
N ALA A 260 16.89 -15.82 -3.59
CA ALA A 260 15.97 -16.96 -3.66
C ALA A 260 16.10 -17.89 -2.43
N MET A 261 17.34 -18.22 -2.02
CA MET A 261 17.57 -19.08 -0.86
C MET A 261 17.13 -18.40 0.45
N VAL A 262 17.39 -17.10 0.57
CA VAL A 262 17.08 -16.30 1.75
C VAL A 262 15.57 -16.07 1.90
N ASP A 263 14.92 -15.72 0.80
CA ASP A 263 13.50 -15.37 0.73
C ASP A 263 12.59 -16.59 0.92
N ASP A 264 13.04 -17.79 0.54
CA ASP A 264 12.27 -19.02 0.68
C ASP A 264 12.46 -19.66 2.05
N ALA A 265 13.67 -19.61 2.63
CA ALA A 265 13.94 -20.11 3.98
C ALA A 265 13.38 -19.20 5.10
N LYS A 266 13.21 -17.90 4.82
CA LYS A 266 12.77 -16.87 5.78
C LYS A 266 13.63 -16.76 7.05
N THR A 267 14.87 -17.22 6.99
CA THR A 267 15.81 -17.28 8.11
C THR A 267 16.47 -15.94 8.41
N ALA A 268 16.61 -15.07 7.40
CA ALA A 268 17.22 -13.74 7.54
C ALA A 268 16.27 -12.64 8.05
N GLN A 269 15.16 -13.03 8.65
CA GLN A 269 14.20 -12.13 9.24
C GLN A 269 13.56 -12.74 10.49
N LEU A 270 12.78 -11.94 11.23
CA LEU A 270 12.07 -12.41 12.42
C LEU A 270 10.91 -13.35 12.05
N SER A 271 10.59 -14.28 12.95
CA SER A 271 9.34 -15.04 12.91
C SER A 271 8.12 -14.12 13.13
N SER A 272 6.91 -14.61 12.84
CA SER A 272 5.70 -13.81 13.01
C SER A 272 5.45 -13.42 14.48
N GLU A 273 5.75 -14.31 15.42
CA GLU A 273 5.65 -14.08 16.86
C GLU A 273 6.68 -13.03 17.32
N GLU A 274 7.91 -13.12 16.82
CA GLU A 274 8.96 -12.14 17.11
C GLU A 274 8.66 -10.77 16.51
N CYS A 275 8.16 -10.70 15.27
CA CYS A 275 7.67 -9.47 14.67
C CYS A 275 6.58 -8.83 15.52
N ARG A 276 5.60 -9.63 15.98
CA ARG A 276 4.52 -9.13 16.84
C ARG A 276 5.07 -8.53 18.12
N LEU A 277 5.93 -9.28 18.81
CA LEU A 277 6.56 -8.83 20.05
C LEU A 277 7.36 -7.53 19.84
N PHE A 278 8.16 -7.47 18.76
CA PHE A 278 8.91 -6.27 18.40
C PHE A 278 7.97 -5.07 18.20
N TYR A 279 6.98 -5.18 17.32
CA TYR A 279 6.13 -4.05 16.96
C TYR A 279 5.26 -3.57 18.13
N GLU A 280 4.70 -4.48 18.93
CA GLU A 280 3.95 -4.09 20.13
C GLU A 280 4.84 -3.34 21.14
N THR A 281 6.10 -3.78 21.29
CA THR A 281 7.06 -3.13 22.20
C THR A 281 7.49 -1.77 21.66
N TRP A 282 7.79 -1.70 20.36
CA TRP A 282 8.24 -0.50 19.66
C TRP A 282 7.16 0.58 19.63
N TYR A 283 5.95 0.27 19.16
CA TYR A 283 4.88 1.26 19.08
C TYR A 283 4.31 1.65 20.44
N GLY A 284 4.32 0.74 21.41
CA GLY A 284 4.02 1.10 22.80
C GLY A 284 4.99 2.15 23.35
N LEU A 285 6.29 1.98 23.12
CA LEU A 285 7.31 2.95 23.48
C LEU A 285 7.15 4.27 22.70
N MET A 286 6.93 4.22 21.38
CA MET A 286 6.72 5.41 20.55
C MET A 286 5.49 6.21 20.99
N GLY A 287 4.38 5.54 21.29
CA GLY A 287 3.16 6.16 21.81
C GLY A 287 3.41 6.88 23.13
N PHE A 288 4.08 6.23 24.06
CA PHE A 288 4.45 6.83 25.33
C PHE A 288 5.36 8.07 25.15
N VAL A 289 6.41 7.96 24.34
CA VAL A 289 7.33 9.09 24.07
C VAL A 289 6.57 10.26 23.46
N ASN A 290 5.68 10.00 22.50
CA ASN A 290 4.89 11.03 21.88
C ASN A 290 3.94 11.72 22.87
N GLU A 291 3.26 10.98 23.74
CA GLU A 291 2.37 11.54 24.76
C GLU A 291 3.13 12.39 25.79
N GLN A 292 4.31 11.93 26.24
CA GLN A 292 5.13 12.67 27.21
C GLN A 292 5.74 13.96 26.64
N LYS A 293 6.15 13.94 25.36
CA LYS A 293 6.85 15.07 24.74
C LYS A 293 5.99 15.92 23.81
N LYS A 294 4.77 15.49 23.50
CA LYS A 294 3.81 16.14 22.59
C LYS A 294 4.45 16.49 21.25
N ILE A 295 5.13 15.52 20.64
CA ILE A 295 5.95 15.74 19.44
C ILE A 295 5.04 15.87 18.20
N ILE A 296 4.03 15.02 18.11
CA ILE A 296 3.03 15.04 17.04
C ILE A 296 1.62 15.10 17.63
N LYS A 297 0.66 15.66 16.89
CA LYS A 297 -0.75 15.74 17.31
C LYS A 297 -1.46 14.38 17.27
N ALA A 298 -1.04 13.50 16.36
CA ALA A 298 -1.66 12.19 16.19
C ALA A 298 -1.31 11.24 17.34
N LYS A 299 -2.25 10.35 17.70
CA LYS A 299 -2.04 9.33 18.72
C LYS A 299 -1.45 8.07 18.09
N ILE A 300 -0.28 7.65 18.58
CA ILE A 300 0.35 6.39 18.17
C ILE A 300 -0.18 5.29 19.09
N LYS A 301 -0.91 4.34 18.51
CA LYS A 301 -1.42 3.15 19.21
C LYS A 301 -0.30 2.12 19.46
N PRO A 302 -0.34 1.34 20.55
CA PRO A 302 0.66 0.29 20.83
C PRO A 302 0.53 -0.93 19.90
N GLU A 303 -0.58 -1.05 19.16
CA GLU A 303 -0.81 -2.12 18.19
C GLU A 303 -0.30 -1.77 16.78
N TYR A 304 0.03 -2.81 16.01
CA TYR A 304 0.31 -2.71 14.58
C TYR A 304 -0.86 -3.28 13.75
N PRO A 305 -1.23 -2.67 12.61
CA PRO A 305 -0.69 -1.44 12.02
C PRO A 305 -1.11 -0.17 12.74
N ASN A 306 -0.31 0.89 12.59
CA ASN A 306 -0.63 2.23 13.07
C ASN A 306 -1.22 3.08 11.93
N ASP A 307 -2.17 3.95 12.25
CA ASP A 307 -2.79 4.87 11.29
C ASP A 307 -1.88 6.09 10.98
N VAL A 308 -0.81 6.26 11.76
CA VAL A 308 0.18 7.34 11.61
C VAL A 308 1.28 6.93 10.64
N SER A 309 1.61 7.79 9.68
CA SER A 309 2.66 7.52 8.68
C SER A 309 4.06 7.42 9.29
N ASP A 310 4.91 6.56 8.72
CA ASP A 310 6.28 6.33 9.19
C ASP A 310 7.14 7.62 9.22
N VAL A 311 6.88 8.56 8.30
CA VAL A 311 7.55 9.87 8.26
C VAL A 311 7.24 10.71 9.50
N ILE A 312 6.00 10.66 9.99
CA ILE A 312 5.58 11.39 11.19
C ILE A 312 6.14 10.68 12.44
N ILE A 313 6.12 9.35 12.46
CA ILE A 313 6.70 8.55 13.56
C ILE A 313 8.22 8.76 13.66
N HIS A 314 8.90 9.02 12.55
CA HIS A 314 10.33 9.33 12.54
C HIS A 314 10.68 10.53 13.45
N LYS A 315 9.84 11.56 13.56
CA LYS A 315 10.05 12.69 14.48
C LYS A 315 10.09 12.23 15.94
N VAL A 316 9.23 11.28 16.31
CA VAL A 316 9.15 10.68 17.66
C VAL A 316 10.37 9.81 17.93
N ARG A 317 10.73 8.97 16.95
CA ARG A 317 11.94 8.13 16.97
C ARG A 317 13.20 8.96 17.22
N GLU A 318 13.37 10.07 16.50
CA GLU A 318 14.55 10.94 16.69
C GLU A 318 14.62 11.53 18.10
N MET A 319 13.47 11.84 18.70
CA MET A 319 13.43 12.29 20.09
C MET A 319 13.76 11.19 21.09
N LEU A 320 13.32 9.95 20.85
CA LEU A 320 13.72 8.80 21.66
C LEU A 320 15.23 8.64 21.67
N TRP A 321 15.87 8.60 20.50
CA TRP A 321 17.32 8.34 20.44
C TRP A 321 18.18 9.54 20.84
N LYS A 322 17.60 10.75 20.88
CA LYS A 322 18.23 11.91 21.55
C LYS A 322 18.15 11.85 23.08
N LYS A 323 17.16 11.14 23.63
CA LYS A 323 16.92 10.99 25.08
C LYS A 323 16.53 9.56 25.45
N PRO A 324 17.46 8.59 25.39
CA PRO A 324 17.15 7.19 25.66
C PRO A 324 16.62 6.93 27.08
N GLU A 325 16.82 7.86 28.03
CA GLU A 325 16.26 7.83 29.39
C GLU A 325 14.73 7.72 29.40
N LEU A 326 14.06 8.10 28.31
CA LEU A 326 12.62 7.94 28.16
C LEU A 326 12.17 6.47 28.19
N ILE A 327 13.07 5.54 27.87
CA ILE A 327 12.81 4.11 28.03
C ILE A 327 12.69 3.75 29.52
N ASP A 328 13.53 4.33 30.38
CA ASP A 328 13.45 4.10 31.82
C ASP A 328 12.15 4.66 32.40
N GLU A 329 11.68 5.80 31.89
CA GLU A 329 10.37 6.35 32.23
C GLU A 329 9.22 5.46 31.78
N TYR A 330 9.30 4.90 30.56
CA TYR A 330 8.29 4.01 30.02
C TYR A 330 8.17 2.73 30.86
N ILE A 331 9.31 2.09 31.16
CA ILE A 331 9.38 0.90 32.01
C ILE A 331 8.74 1.15 33.40
N LYS A 332 8.92 2.34 33.97
CA LYS A 332 8.36 2.68 35.29
C LYS A 332 6.86 2.96 35.29
N LYS A 333 6.33 3.54 34.21
CA LYS A 333 4.96 4.08 34.16
C LYS A 333 3.96 3.16 33.45
N ALA A 334 4.42 2.30 32.54
CA ALA A 334 3.55 1.41 31.77
C ALA A 334 3.44 0.01 32.37
N GLU A 335 2.29 -0.63 32.19
CA GLU A 335 2.10 -2.04 32.53
C GLU A 335 2.68 -2.91 31.40
N LEU A 336 3.85 -3.51 31.66
CA LEU A 336 4.61 -4.29 30.68
C LEU A 336 4.92 -5.69 31.22
N SER A 337 4.91 -6.68 30.34
CA SER A 337 5.43 -8.02 30.66
C SER A 337 6.94 -7.97 30.89
N GLN A 338 7.47 -8.90 31.70
CA GLN A 338 8.91 -9.00 31.98
C GLN A 338 9.77 -9.11 30.71
N GLU A 339 9.31 -9.87 29.70
CA GLU A 339 10.00 -10.01 28.41
C GLU A 339 10.20 -8.65 27.70
N LYS A 340 9.15 -7.82 27.65
CA LYS A 340 9.23 -6.46 27.09
C LYS A 340 10.18 -5.57 27.90
N ILE A 341 10.16 -5.68 29.23
CA ILE A 341 11.06 -4.90 30.11
C ILE A 341 12.52 -5.24 29.84
N ASP A 342 12.86 -6.52 29.68
CA ASP A 342 14.23 -6.97 29.44
C ASP A 342 14.72 -6.51 28.05
N ILE A 343 13.88 -6.61 27.02
CA ILE A 343 14.15 -6.05 25.69
C ILE A 343 14.42 -4.54 25.78
N LEU A 344 13.56 -3.79 26.47
CA LEU A 344 13.71 -2.33 26.59
C LEU A 344 14.98 -1.93 27.34
N LYS A 345 15.38 -2.66 28.39
CA LYS A 345 16.65 -2.42 29.10
C LYS A 345 17.86 -2.64 28.20
N LEU A 346 17.82 -3.65 27.34
CA LEU A 346 18.86 -3.88 26.34
C LEU A 346 18.89 -2.74 25.32
N TRP A 347 17.74 -2.32 24.78
CA TRP A 347 17.67 -1.16 23.88
C TRP A 347 18.20 0.11 24.54
N ARG A 348 17.88 0.33 25.82
CA ARG A 348 18.33 1.49 26.60
C ARG A 348 19.85 1.61 26.68
N THR A 349 20.56 0.49 26.76
CA THR A 349 21.99 0.45 27.11
C THR A 349 22.91 -0.01 25.99
N LYS A 350 22.40 -0.77 25.03
CA LYS A 350 23.19 -1.44 23.98
C LYS A 350 22.81 -1.04 22.56
N HIS A 351 21.87 -0.11 22.37
CA HIS A 351 21.54 0.37 21.02
C HIS A 351 22.75 1.04 20.36
N LYS A 352 22.86 0.90 19.03
CA LYS A 352 23.91 1.54 18.25
C LYS A 352 23.29 2.31 17.08
N LYS A 353 23.14 3.62 17.24
CA LYS A 353 22.75 4.54 16.15
C LYS A 353 23.98 4.88 15.31
N GLY A 354 23.86 4.81 13.99
CA GLY A 354 24.96 5.23 13.12
C GLY A 354 24.75 4.93 11.65
N MET A 355 25.84 5.14 10.91
CA MET A 355 25.97 4.80 9.50
C MET A 355 26.63 3.42 9.38
N PHE A 356 26.06 2.58 8.54
CA PHE A 356 26.53 1.22 8.29
C PHE A 356 26.63 0.98 6.79
N PHE A 357 27.65 0.24 6.35
CA PHE A 357 27.73 -0.21 4.97
C PHE A 357 27.34 -1.68 4.91
N VAL A 358 26.21 -1.99 4.29
CA VAL A 358 25.84 -3.38 4.01
C VAL A 358 26.71 -3.86 2.85
N LEU A 359 27.48 -4.91 3.10
CA LEU A 359 28.49 -5.44 2.17
C LEU A 359 28.02 -6.71 1.48
N GLU A 360 27.26 -7.55 2.18
CA GLU A 360 26.74 -8.79 1.65
C GLU A 360 25.46 -9.26 2.35
N TYR A 361 24.80 -10.24 1.73
CA TYR A 361 23.63 -10.93 2.26
C TYR A 361 23.96 -12.41 2.47
N GLN A 362 23.86 -12.87 3.70
CA GLN A 362 24.01 -14.27 4.11
C GLN A 362 22.63 -14.91 4.36
N PRO A 363 22.54 -16.26 4.48
CA PRO A 363 21.27 -16.95 4.73
C PRO A 363 20.53 -16.51 6.00
N GLU A 364 21.25 -16.14 7.05
CA GLU A 364 20.67 -15.80 8.36
C GLU A 364 20.57 -14.29 8.64
N TYR A 365 21.26 -13.45 7.89
CA TYR A 365 21.32 -12.00 8.12
C TYR A 365 21.99 -11.25 6.97
N ALA A 366 21.83 -9.92 6.94
CA ALA A 366 22.71 -9.05 6.16
C ALA A 366 23.97 -8.71 6.96
N VAL A 367 25.13 -8.65 6.29
CA VAL A 367 26.39 -8.27 6.91
C VAL A 367 26.66 -6.81 6.62
N ALA A 368 26.80 -6.02 7.68
CA ALA A 368 27.15 -4.62 7.59
C ALA A 368 28.46 -4.31 8.33
N ILE A 369 29.26 -3.39 7.82
CA ILE A 369 30.48 -2.90 8.47
C ILE A 369 30.24 -1.51 9.07
N ALA A 370 30.74 -1.31 10.29
CA ALA A 370 30.79 -0.01 10.95
C ALA A 370 31.87 -0.01 12.05
N PRO A 371 32.41 1.16 12.42
CA PRO A 371 33.35 1.25 13.53
C PRO A 371 32.69 0.87 14.87
N ASN A 372 33.43 0.17 15.74
CA ASN A 372 33.08 0.00 17.15
C ASN A 372 33.36 1.29 17.95
N GLU A 373 33.19 1.24 19.27
CA GLU A 373 33.44 2.39 20.16
C GLU A 373 34.92 2.84 20.16
N GLN A 374 35.84 1.93 19.83
CA GLN A 374 37.27 2.18 19.71
C GLN A 374 37.67 2.68 18.32
N GLY A 375 36.72 2.80 17.37
CA GLY A 375 36.96 3.24 16.00
C GLY A 375 37.47 2.14 15.06
N GLU A 376 37.50 0.89 15.50
CA GLU A 376 37.91 -0.25 14.68
C GLU A 376 36.71 -0.78 13.88
N ASP A 377 36.92 -1.07 12.60
CA ASP A 377 35.89 -1.63 11.74
C ASP A 377 35.46 -3.02 12.21
N ARG A 378 34.16 -3.22 12.45
CA ARG A 378 33.56 -4.49 12.84
C ARG A 378 32.41 -4.85 11.91
N LEU A 379 32.20 -6.15 11.74
CA LEU A 379 31.07 -6.71 10.99
C LEU A 379 29.90 -7.00 11.94
N TYR A 380 28.69 -6.66 11.50
CA TYR A 380 27.44 -6.86 12.22
C TYR A 380 26.47 -7.67 11.36
N GLY A 381 25.94 -8.76 11.91
CA GLY A 381 24.90 -9.58 11.29
C GLY A 381 23.52 -9.07 11.68
N ILE A 382 22.83 -8.39 10.76
CA ILE A 382 21.55 -7.72 10.98
C ILE A 382 20.41 -8.55 10.38
N LYS A 383 19.45 -8.97 11.21
CA LYS A 383 18.22 -9.62 10.76
C LYS A 383 17.18 -8.60 10.32
N GLY A 384 16.40 -8.99 9.32
CA GLY A 384 15.20 -8.31 8.88
C GLY A 384 14.04 -8.44 9.87
N MET A 385 13.01 -7.61 9.72
CA MET A 385 11.77 -7.75 10.51
C MET A 385 10.79 -8.68 9.79
N SER A 386 9.79 -8.13 9.10
CA SER A 386 8.85 -8.87 8.27
C SER A 386 9.47 -9.34 6.94
N ASN A 387 10.54 -8.69 6.50
CA ASN A 387 11.30 -9.02 5.30
C ASN A 387 12.79 -8.97 5.63
N SER A 388 13.59 -9.74 4.90
CA SER A 388 15.05 -9.63 4.93
C SER A 388 15.52 -8.24 4.48
N LEU A 389 16.66 -7.77 4.96
CA LEU A 389 17.28 -6.51 4.50
C LEU A 389 17.54 -6.51 2.99
N ALA A 390 17.81 -7.68 2.40
CA ALA A 390 18.01 -7.82 0.96
C ALA A 390 16.75 -7.48 0.15
N ASN A 391 15.57 -7.87 0.66
CA ASN A 391 14.29 -7.53 0.03
C ASN A 391 13.89 -6.07 0.28
N ILE A 392 14.30 -5.49 1.42
CA ILE A 392 14.02 -4.09 1.76
C ILE A 392 14.86 -3.13 0.90
N LEU A 393 16.17 -3.35 0.81
CA LEU A 393 17.09 -2.37 0.24
C LEU A 393 17.07 -2.34 -1.29
N ARG A 394 17.02 -3.49 -1.96
CA ARG A 394 16.99 -3.61 -3.43
C ARG A 394 18.02 -2.75 -4.18
N GLN A 395 19.21 -2.61 -3.61
CA GLN A 395 20.27 -1.71 -4.11
C GLN A 395 21.60 -2.43 -4.28
N ASN A 396 22.40 -1.97 -5.25
CA ASN A 396 23.69 -2.58 -5.49
C ASN A 396 24.62 -2.44 -4.28
N LEU A 397 25.31 -3.53 -3.93
CA LEU A 397 26.25 -3.53 -2.83
C LEU A 397 27.63 -2.95 -3.23
N PRO A 398 28.33 -2.28 -2.31
CA PRO A 398 27.90 -1.97 -0.95
C PRO A 398 26.84 -0.86 -0.91
N VAL A 399 25.94 -0.87 0.09
CA VAL A 399 24.93 0.19 0.28
C VAL A 399 25.08 0.81 1.66
N MET A 400 25.06 2.14 1.72
CA MET A 400 25.14 2.86 2.99
C MET A 400 23.75 3.12 3.55
N ILE A 401 23.58 2.75 4.82
CA ILE A 401 22.34 2.88 5.55
C ILE A 401 22.56 3.64 6.86
N GLU A 402 21.58 4.45 7.25
CA GLU A 402 21.47 5.01 8.60
C GLU A 402 20.34 4.29 9.34
N THR A 403 20.65 3.74 10.51
CA THR A 403 19.65 3.07 11.34
C THR A 403 20.11 3.02 12.81
N VAL A 404 19.26 2.50 13.69
CA VAL A 404 19.66 2.11 15.05
C VAL A 404 19.63 0.60 15.14
N LEU A 405 20.80 -0.01 15.38
CA LEU A 405 20.89 -1.44 15.68
C LEU A 405 20.42 -1.69 17.11
N LEU A 406 19.57 -2.69 17.26
CA LEU A 406 18.97 -3.07 18.53
C LEU A 406 19.23 -4.55 18.84
N PRO A 407 19.64 -4.90 20.08
CA PRO A 407 19.62 -6.27 20.54
C PRO A 407 18.18 -6.77 20.65
N PHE A 408 17.93 -7.99 20.20
CA PHE A 408 16.63 -8.64 20.30
C PHE A 408 16.78 -10.16 20.29
N LYS A 409 16.55 -10.80 21.45
CA LYS A 409 16.61 -12.27 21.62
C LYS A 409 17.91 -12.90 21.09
N GLY A 410 19.05 -12.34 21.46
CA GLY A 410 20.36 -12.81 21.02
C GLY A 410 20.70 -12.50 19.55
N MET A 411 19.90 -11.67 18.88
CA MET A 411 20.10 -11.22 17.51
C MET A 411 20.27 -9.71 17.45
N ILE A 412 20.79 -9.20 16.32
CA ILE A 412 20.75 -7.78 15.99
C ILE A 412 19.65 -7.53 14.98
N ILE A 413 18.74 -6.62 15.32
CA ILE A 413 17.73 -6.07 14.42
C ILE A 413 17.93 -4.55 14.30
N TYR A 414 16.99 -3.87 13.65
CA TYR A 414 16.97 -2.42 13.57
C TYR A 414 15.67 -1.85 14.20
N ASP A 415 15.55 -0.54 14.28
CA ASP A 415 14.44 0.14 14.96
C ASP A 415 13.28 0.52 14.03
N SER A 416 13.01 -0.35 13.07
CA SER A 416 11.97 -0.24 12.03
C SER A 416 12.17 0.89 11.01
N TYR A 417 13.28 1.64 11.12
CA TYR A 417 13.64 2.68 10.17
C TYR A 417 15.02 2.40 9.56
N ILE A 418 15.11 2.52 8.24
CA ILE A 418 16.38 2.47 7.51
C ILE A 418 16.39 3.63 6.53
N GLY A 419 17.26 4.61 6.78
CA GLY A 419 17.58 5.64 5.79
C GLY A 419 18.61 5.08 4.82
N THR A 420 18.38 5.16 3.50
CA THR A 420 19.35 4.71 2.50
C THR A 420 19.96 5.90 1.79
N PHE A 421 21.28 5.86 1.57
CA PHE A 421 21.99 6.93 0.87
C PHE A 421 22.57 6.37 -0.44
N PRO A 422 22.18 6.91 -1.60
CA PRO A 422 22.77 6.49 -2.86
C PRO A 422 24.24 6.91 -2.89
N ILE A 423 25.15 5.96 -3.09
CA ILE A 423 26.57 6.24 -3.28
C ILE A 423 26.97 5.91 -4.71
N GLY A 424 27.51 6.91 -5.42
CA GLY A 424 28.19 6.72 -6.70
C GLY A 424 29.60 6.18 -6.47
N TYR A 425 29.83 4.89 -6.71
CA TYR A 425 31.16 4.29 -6.54
C TYR A 425 31.99 4.37 -7.83
N ALA A 426 33.12 5.06 -7.79
CA ALA A 426 34.22 4.82 -8.73
C ALA A 426 34.87 3.45 -8.44
N LYS A 427 35.53 2.81 -9.43
CA LYS A 427 36.14 1.47 -9.30
C LYS A 427 37.06 1.30 -8.08
N GLY A 428 37.70 2.37 -7.60
CA GLY A 428 38.58 2.36 -6.42
C GLY A 428 37.86 2.16 -5.08
N ALA A 429 36.58 2.55 -4.96
CA ALA A 429 35.85 2.45 -3.69
C ALA A 429 35.49 1.00 -3.33
N LYS A 430 35.20 0.13 -4.32
CA LYS A 430 34.91 -1.29 -4.06
C LYS A 430 36.11 -2.07 -3.49
N ALA A 431 37.33 -1.71 -3.91
CA ALA A 431 38.55 -2.31 -3.38
C ALA A 431 38.74 -1.95 -1.89
N LEU A 432 38.47 -0.69 -1.53
CA LEU A 432 38.53 -0.23 -0.14
C LEU A 432 37.56 -1.01 0.77
N PHE A 433 36.29 -1.16 0.38
CA PHE A 433 35.32 -1.91 1.20
C PHE A 433 35.65 -3.40 1.30
N SER A 434 36.28 -3.98 0.26
CA SER A 434 36.75 -5.37 0.32
C SER A 434 37.91 -5.51 1.30
N GLU A 435 38.86 -4.57 1.31
CA GLU A 435 39.97 -4.56 2.25
C GLU A 435 39.49 -4.33 3.70
N MET A 436 38.54 -3.42 3.92
CA MET A 436 37.91 -3.19 5.22
C MET A 436 37.20 -4.46 5.71
N HIS A 437 36.46 -5.13 4.81
CA HIS A 437 35.82 -6.40 5.11
C HIS A 437 36.84 -7.48 5.51
N ASP A 438 37.89 -7.68 4.72
CA ASP A 438 38.87 -8.74 4.95
C ASP A 438 39.60 -8.57 6.29
N LYS A 439 39.92 -7.32 6.67
CA LYS A 439 40.47 -7.00 8.00
C LYS A 439 39.45 -7.24 9.12
N ALA A 440 38.19 -6.87 8.89
CA ALA A 440 37.14 -7.01 9.89
C ALA A 440 36.69 -8.47 10.10
N VAL A 441 36.82 -9.33 9.08
CA VAL A 441 36.50 -10.77 9.13
C VAL A 441 37.36 -11.51 10.16
N GLU A 442 38.61 -11.11 10.38
CA GLU A 442 39.50 -11.73 11.38
C GLU A 442 38.91 -11.67 12.80
N TYR A 443 38.04 -10.70 13.06
CA TYR A 443 37.37 -10.53 14.33
C TYR A 443 36.01 -11.24 14.44
N GLY A 444 35.57 -11.89 13.38
CA GLY A 444 34.25 -12.51 13.28
C GLY A 444 33.11 -11.51 13.07
N ILE A 445 31.92 -12.06 12.83
CA ILE A 445 30.68 -11.28 12.65
C ILE A 445 29.95 -11.19 14.00
N ILE A 446 29.68 -9.98 14.45
CA ILE A 446 28.92 -9.71 15.67
C ILE A 446 27.44 -9.94 15.36
N THR A 447 26.84 -10.94 15.99
CA THR A 447 25.42 -11.30 15.80
C THR A 447 24.53 -10.97 17.00
N SER A 448 25.11 -10.46 18.09
CA SER A 448 24.39 -9.99 19.29
C SER A 448 25.09 -8.77 19.89
N LEU A 449 24.31 -7.82 20.43
CA LEU A 449 24.80 -6.64 21.18
C LEU A 449 24.62 -6.79 22.70
N GLU A 450 24.11 -7.93 23.16
CA GLU A 450 23.84 -8.21 24.57
C GLU A 450 25.12 -8.24 25.43
#